data_AF-U4TJC0-F1
#
_entry.id   AF-U4TJC0-F1
#
_cell.length_a   1.000
_cell.length_b   1.000
_cell.length_c   1.000
_cell.angle_alpha   90.00
_cell.angle_beta   90.00
_cell.angle_gamma   90.00
#
_symmetry.space_group_name_H-M   'P 1'
#
loop_
_entity.id
_entity.type
_entity.pdbx_description
1 polymer ?
#
loop_
_entity_poly.entity_id
_entity_poly.type
_entity_poly.pdbx_seq_one_letter_code
_entity_poly.pdbx_strand_id
1 'polypeptide(L)'
;MTSTIAIQKLQEELDKRGVPKDEYKIDQASIPEVPSMADNYDLVITTTQYTNPNGKPVTNGLPFLTNIGLDQTMDEIIKHLDLKPTK
;
A
#
# COMPACT_ATOMS: atom_id res chain seq x y z
N MET A 1 -3.89 7.81 13.39
CA MET A 1 -4.82 6.66 13.61
C MET A 1 -5.40 6.09 12.32
N THR A 2 -5.78 6.90 11.33
CA THR A 2 -6.37 6.41 10.08
C THR A 2 -5.44 5.50 9.27
N SER A 3 -4.17 5.87 9.07
CA SER A 3 -3.25 5.05 8.28
C SER A 3 -2.81 3.75 8.97
N THR A 4 -2.90 3.65 10.30
CA THR A 4 -2.60 2.41 11.04
C THR A 4 -3.63 1.31 10.74
N ILE A 5 -4.91 1.68 10.68
CA ILE A 5 -6.00 0.74 10.32
C ILE A 5 -5.83 0.25 8.88
N ALA A 6 -5.49 1.15 7.96
CA ALA A 6 -5.26 0.79 6.56
C ALA A 6 -4.10 -0.21 6.42
N ILE A 7 -3.00 -0.01 7.15
CA ILE A 7 -1.84 -0.92 7.15
C ILE A 7 -2.23 -2.30 7.68
N GLN A 8 -2.97 -2.37 8.79
CA GLN A 8 -3.43 -3.65 9.35
C GLN A 8 -4.30 -4.41 8.34
N LYS A 9 -5.23 -3.71 7.68
CA LYS A 9 -6.08 -4.30 6.63
C LYS A 9 -5.27 -4.80 5.43
N LEU A 10 -4.33 -4.00 4.94
CA LEU A 10 -3.39 -4.40 3.89
C LEU A 10 -2.63 -5.68 4.27
N GLN A 11 -2.11 -5.75 5.49
CA GLN A 11 -1.41 -6.94 5.98
C GLN A 11 -2.32 -8.18 6.07
N GLU A 12 -3.55 -8.02 6.57
CA GLU A 12 -4.55 -9.11 6.62
C GLU A 12 -4.85 -9.67 5.23
N GLU A 13 -5.03 -8.79 4.23
CA GLU A 13 -5.31 -9.23 2.85
C GLU A 13 -4.12 -9.88 2.16
N LEU A 14 -2.90 -9.36 2.39
CA LEU A 14 -1.67 -9.97 1.90
C LEU A 14 -1.47 -11.37 2.50
N ASP A 15 -1.72 -11.53 3.80
CA ASP A 15 -1.63 -12.81 4.50
C ASP A 15 -2.68 -13.81 3.98
N LYS A 16 -3.94 -13.37 3.80
CA LYS A 16 -5.00 -14.18 3.16
C LYS A 16 -4.63 -14.67 1.77
N ARG A 17 -3.86 -13.88 1.02
CA ARG A 17 -3.39 -14.20 -0.33
C ARG A 17 -2.11 -15.04 -0.33
N GLY A 18 -1.54 -15.34 0.84
CA GLY A 18 -0.32 -16.14 0.98
C GLY A 18 0.95 -15.36 0.63
N VAL A 19 0.96 -14.03 0.79
CA VAL A 19 2.16 -13.20 0.61
C VAL A 19 2.94 -13.19 1.94
N PRO A 20 4.20 -13.67 1.96
CA PRO A 20 5.01 -13.65 3.18
C PRO A 20 5.33 -12.23 3.64
N LYS A 21 5.33 -11.99 4.95
CA LYS A 21 5.71 -10.69 5.54
C LYS A 21 7.15 -10.29 5.25
N ASP A 22 8.01 -11.25 4.91
CA ASP A 22 9.42 -11.00 4.56
C ASP A 22 9.59 -10.47 3.12
N GLU A 23 8.57 -10.60 2.26
CA GLU A 23 8.59 -10.16 0.87
C GLU A 23 8.15 -8.69 0.71
N TYR A 24 7.55 -8.09 1.74
CA TYR A 24 7.05 -6.72 1.66
C TYR A 24 7.37 -5.93 2.92
N LYS A 25 7.63 -4.63 2.76
CA LYS A 25 7.82 -3.70 3.87
C LYS A 25 6.78 -2.59 3.80
N ILE A 26 6.08 -2.37 4.91
CA ILE A 26 5.10 -1.31 5.04
C ILE A 26 5.58 -0.37 6.15
N ASP A 27 5.86 0.87 5.78
CA ASP A 27 6.21 1.93 6.72
C ASP A 27 5.14 3.03 6.68
N GLN A 28 4.91 3.65 7.83
CA GLN A 28 3.99 4.77 7.96
C GLN A 28 4.78 6.08 7.94
N ALA A 29 4.36 7.00 7.08
CA ALA A 29 4.97 8.32 6.96
C ALA A 29 3.89 9.41 7.03
N SER A 30 4.28 10.61 7.48
CA SER A 30 3.44 11.80 7.34
C SER A 30 3.52 12.31 5.90
N ILE A 31 2.47 12.97 5.40
CA ILE A 31 2.44 13.59 4.05
C ILE A 31 3.73 14.35 3.67
N PRO A 32 4.32 15.20 4.54
CA PRO A 32 5.59 15.89 4.21
C PRO A 32 6.82 14.97 4.12
N GLU A 33 6.79 13.78 4.73
CA GLU A 33 7.88 12.79 4.70
C GLU A 33 7.74 11.82 3.52
N VAL A 34 6.54 11.71 2.94
CA VAL A 34 6.29 10.84 1.77
C VAL A 34 7.29 11.11 0.64
N PRO A 35 7.61 12.35 0.21
CA PRO A 35 8.57 12.59 -0.86
C PRO A 35 9.98 12.05 -0.56
N SER A 36 10.47 12.22 0.67
CA SER A 36 11.82 11.75 1.05
C SER A 36 11.87 10.23 1.23
N MET A 37 10.75 9.62 1.62
CA MET A 37 10.64 8.17 1.77
C MET A 37 10.39 7.49 0.43
N ALA A 38 9.52 8.03 -0.42
CA ALA A 38 9.04 7.43 -1.68
C ALA A 38 10.15 7.02 -2.64
N ASP A 39 11.33 7.66 -2.57
CA ASP A 39 12.48 7.25 -3.38
C ASP A 39 12.97 5.83 -3.04
N ASN A 40 12.86 5.44 -1.76
CA ASN A 40 13.25 4.13 -1.24
C ASN A 40 12.14 3.07 -1.32
N TYR A 41 10.95 3.42 -1.81
CA TYR A 41 9.84 2.48 -2.00
C TYR A 41 9.47 2.38 -3.48
N ASP A 42 8.83 1.26 -3.82
CA ASP A 42 8.31 1.00 -5.15
C ASP A 42 6.88 1.54 -5.33
N LEU A 43 6.14 1.70 -4.24
CA LEU A 43 4.75 2.13 -4.25
C LEU A 43 4.41 3.02 -3.05
N VAL A 44 3.61 4.05 -3.29
CA VAL A 44 3.07 4.93 -2.24
C VAL A 44 1.57 4.74 -2.12
N ILE A 45 1.06 4.53 -0.91
CA ILE A 45 -0.37 4.34 -0.65
C ILE A 45 -0.87 5.51 0.21
N THR A 46 -1.86 6.29 -0.30
CA THR A 46 -2.42 7.42 0.44
C THR A 46 -3.93 7.32 0.57
N THR A 47 -4.46 7.56 1.78
CA THR A 47 -5.92 7.55 2.03
C THR A 47 -6.60 8.89 1.69
N THR A 48 -5.81 9.87 1.25
CA THR A 48 -6.25 11.22 0.88
C THR A 48 -5.76 11.55 -0.52
N GLN A 49 -6.35 12.57 -1.15
CA GLN A 49 -5.85 13.10 -2.41
C GLN A 49 -4.41 13.55 -2.23
N TYR A 50 -3.49 12.85 -2.89
CA TYR A 50 -2.07 13.14 -2.89
C TYR A 50 -1.63 13.21 -4.34
N THR A 51 -1.35 14.43 -4.80
CA THR A 51 -0.86 14.66 -6.14
C THR A 51 0.65 14.47 -6.10
N ASN A 52 1.08 13.32 -6.58
CA ASN A 52 2.46 12.85 -6.57
C ASN A 52 3.47 13.91 -7.07
N PRO A 53 4.42 14.37 -6.23
CA PRO A 53 5.48 15.26 -6.69
C PRO A 53 6.68 14.53 -7.33
N ASN A 54 6.83 13.21 -7.13
CA ASN A 54 8.12 12.51 -7.34
C ASN A 54 8.11 11.42 -8.43
N GLY A 55 7.05 11.30 -9.24
CA GLY A 55 7.00 10.36 -10.38
C GLY A 55 6.83 8.88 -10.02
N LYS A 56 6.75 8.53 -8.72
CA LYS A 56 6.46 7.17 -8.24
C LYS A 56 4.97 6.82 -8.36
N PRO A 57 4.58 5.56 -8.59
CA PRO A 57 3.17 5.19 -8.62
C PRO A 57 2.52 5.45 -7.24
N VAL A 58 1.37 6.12 -7.25
CA VAL A 58 0.56 6.39 -6.05
C VAL A 58 -0.76 5.65 -6.18
N THR A 59 -1.07 4.82 -5.20
CA THR A 59 -2.32 4.07 -5.11
C THR A 59 -3.22 4.65 -4.02
N ASN A 60 -4.53 4.67 -4.29
CA ASN A 60 -5.50 5.13 -3.31
C ASN A 60 -5.69 4.07 -2.21
N GLY A 61 -5.37 4.44 -0.98
CA GLY A 61 -5.54 3.61 0.21
C GLY A 61 -6.92 3.72 0.87
N LEU A 62 -7.82 4.56 0.35
CA LEU A 62 -9.19 4.68 0.86
C LEU A 62 -9.94 3.33 0.92
N PRO A 63 -9.78 2.40 -0.05
CA PRO A 63 -10.40 1.06 0.01
C PRO A 63 -10.08 0.26 1.26
N PHE A 64 -8.89 0.45 1.87
CA PHE A 64 -8.55 -0.21 3.15
C PHE A 64 -9.37 0.29 4.33
N LEU A 65 -9.86 1.53 4.26
CA LEU A 65 -10.70 2.12 5.30
C LEU A 65 -12.18 1.81 5.09
N THR A 66 -12.63 1.82 3.83
CA THR A 66 -14.04 1.65 3.48
C THR A 66 -14.43 0.20 3.19
N ASN A 67 -13.46 -0.68 2.96
CA ASN A 67 -13.62 -2.04 2.44
C ASN A 67 -14.28 -2.10 1.04
N ILE A 68 -14.36 -0.97 0.33
CA ILE A 68 -14.97 -0.91 -1.01
C ILE A 68 -13.84 -0.92 -2.04
N GLY A 69 -13.79 -1.95 -2.89
CA GLY A 69 -12.76 -2.07 -3.95
C GLY A 69 -11.40 -2.56 -3.46
N LEU A 70 -11.33 -3.10 -2.23
CA LEU A 70 -10.11 -3.61 -1.60
C LEU A 70 -9.39 -4.63 -2.48
N ASP A 71 -10.13 -5.60 -3.05
CA ASP A 71 -9.55 -6.64 -3.88
C ASP A 71 -8.86 -6.10 -5.14
N GLN A 72 -9.47 -5.12 -5.79
CA GLN A 72 -8.92 -4.48 -6.98
C GLN A 72 -7.63 -3.73 -6.63
N THR A 73 -7.65 -2.97 -5.54
CA THR A 73 -6.46 -2.27 -5.03
C THR A 73 -5.34 -3.23 -4.67
N MET A 74 -5.66 -4.37 -4.05
CA MET A 74 -4.69 -5.40 -3.74
C MET A 74 -4.11 -6.07 -4.98
N ASP A 75 -4.93 -6.35 -6.00
CA ASP A 75 -4.46 -6.90 -7.27
C ASP A 75 -3.51 -5.92 -7.99
N GLU A 76 -3.83 -4.62 -7.96
CA GLU A 76 -2.94 -3.59 -8.48
C GLU A 76 -1.61 -3.54 -7.73
N ILE A 77 -1.64 -3.60 -6.39
CA ILE A 77 -0.44 -3.58 -5.54
C ILE A 77 0.45 -4.80 -5.82
N ILE A 78 -0.13 -6.01 -5.81
CA ILE A 78 0.61 -7.25 -6.08
C ILE A 78 1.21 -7.21 -7.48
N LYS A 79 0.47 -6.70 -8.46
CA LYS A 79 0.96 -6.56 -9.84
C LYS A 79 2.07 -5.50 -9.95
N HIS A 80 2.00 -4.41 -9.20
CA HIS A 80 3.04 -3.36 -9.20
C HIS A 80 4.33 -3.83 -8.55
N LEU A 81 4.18 -4.56 -7.44
CA LEU A 81 5.29 -5.05 -6.63
C LEU A 81 5.81 -6.42 -7.10
N ASP A 82 5.19 -7.02 -8.13
CA ASP A 82 5.44 -8.38 -8.61
C ASP A 82 5.51 -9.41 -7.47
N LEU A 83 4.68 -9.22 -6.44
CA LEU A 83 4.64 -10.12 -5.28
C LEU A 83 4.13 -11.48 -5.73
N LYS A 84 4.86 -12.54 -5.38
CA LYS A 84 4.48 -13.91 -5.71
C LYS A 84 3.68 -14.50 -4.55
N PRO A 85 2.33 -14.54 -4.63
CA PRO A 85 1.55 -15.25 -3.62
C PRO A 85 1.96 -16.72 -3.65
N THR A 86 2.48 -17.20 -2.52
CA THR A 86 2.77 -18.62 -2.32
C THR A 86 1.45 -19.36 -2.15
N LYS A 87 0.96 -19.94 -3.25
CA LYS A 87 -0.20 -20.84 -3.26
C LYS A 87 0.15 -22.22 -2.71
#